data_AF-A0A914ZL15-F1
#
_entry.id   AF-A0A914ZL15-F1
#
_cell.length_a   1.000
_cell.length_b   1.000
_cell.length_c   1.000
_cell.angle_alpha   90.00
_cell.angle_beta   90.00
_cell.angle_gamma   90.00
#
_symmetry.space_group_name_H-M   'P 1'
#
loop_
_entity.id
_entity.type
_entity.pdbx_description
1 polymer ?
#
loop_
_entity_poly.entity_id
_entity_poly.type
_entity_poly.pdbx_seq_one_letter_code
_entity_poly.pdbx_strand_id
1 'polypeptide(L)'
;MLANNETGVIQPLAQIADIARKAGERYDSRVLVHTDAAQAVGKVDVDPDVLKTDFVTVVGHKFYGPRIGALVIRSEKTVPLQSLFRGGSQEHGKRAGFVFSNSPSLFASVESSSTAAVSLQFMGSV
;
A
#
# COMPACT_ATOMS: atom_id res chain seq x y z
N MET A 1 3.96 5.77 9.39
CA MET A 1 3.87 6.75 8.27
C MET A 1 5.27 6.94 7.72
N LEU A 2 5.47 6.86 6.40
CA LEU A 2 6.77 6.97 5.74
C LEU A 2 7.33 8.39 5.79
N ALA A 3 6.46 9.39 5.57
CA ALA A 3 6.79 10.80 5.66
C ALA A 3 5.74 11.52 6.51
N ASN A 4 6.17 12.28 7.52
CA ASN A 4 5.23 13.04 8.36
C ASN A 4 4.52 14.14 7.54
N ASN A 5 3.22 14.32 7.78
CA ASN A 5 2.36 15.21 7.03
C ASN A 5 2.51 16.70 7.36
N GLU A 6 3.17 17.05 8.45
CA GLU A 6 3.39 18.43 8.90
C GLU A 6 4.85 18.85 8.71
N THR A 7 5.78 18.01 9.16
CA THR A 7 7.22 18.32 9.16
C THR A 7 7.96 17.80 7.93
N GLY A 8 7.36 16.85 7.20
CA GLY A 8 8.01 16.19 6.06
C GLY A 8 9.10 15.18 6.45
N VAL A 9 9.34 14.95 7.74
CA VAL A 9 10.40 14.03 8.20
C VAL A 9 10.14 12.62 7.68
N ILE A 10 11.15 12.06 7.00
CA ILE A 10 11.15 10.67 6.50
C ILE A 10 11.57 9.71 7.61
N GLN A 11 10.80 8.64 7.80
CA GLN A 11 11.07 7.63 8.81
C GLN A 11 12.02 6.55 8.27
N PRO A 12 12.95 6.03 9.10
CA PRO A 12 13.91 4.99 8.70
C PRO A 12 13.27 3.59 8.65
N LEU A 13 12.33 3.41 7.72
CA LEU A 13 11.39 2.29 7.73
C LEU A 13 12.05 0.91 7.56
N ALA A 14 13.08 0.80 6.72
CA ALA A 14 13.81 -0.46 6.54
C ALA A 14 14.47 -0.94 7.84
N GLN A 15 14.99 -0.02 8.65
CA GLN A 15 15.61 -0.32 9.96
C GLN A 15 14.53 -0.74 10.97
N ILE A 16 13.39 -0.04 10.99
CA ILE A 16 12.24 -0.40 11.82
C ILE A 16 11.74 -1.80 11.46
N ALA A 17 11.65 -2.13 10.18
CA ALA A 17 11.23 -3.44 9.71
C ALA A 17 12.22 -4.55 10.13
N ASP A 18 13.52 -4.30 10.09
CA ASP A 18 14.53 -5.25 10.58
C ASP A 18 14.40 -5.51 12.08
N ILE A 19 14.14 -4.47 12.87
CA ILE A 19 13.89 -4.60 14.31
C ILE A 19 12.61 -5.41 14.56
N ALA A 20 11.53 -5.12 13.83
CA ALA A 20 10.26 -5.82 13.95
C ALA A 20 10.39 -7.31 13.63
N ARG A 21 11.14 -7.67 12.57
CA ARG A 21 11.37 -9.07 12.19
C ARG A 21 12.19 -9.82 13.23
N LYS A 22 13.28 -9.22 13.73
CA LYS A 22 14.09 -9.79 14.83
C LYS A 22 13.26 -10.02 16.08
N ALA A 23 12.32 -9.11 16.40
CA ALA A 23 11.40 -9.32 17.50
C ALA A 23 10.46 -10.50 17.23
N GLY A 24 9.95 -10.65 16.00
CA GLY A 24 9.11 -11.78 15.61
C GLY A 24 9.80 -13.14 15.75
N GLU A 25 11.07 -13.24 15.33
CA GLU A 25 11.89 -14.45 15.51
C GLU A 25 11.99 -14.88 16.97
N ARG A 26 12.06 -13.92 17.91
CA ARG A 26 12.10 -14.20 19.35
C ARG A 26 10.82 -14.86 19.88
N TYR A 27 9.68 -14.61 19.24
CA TYR A 27 8.36 -15.07 19.69
C TYR A 27 7.73 -16.11 18.77
N ASP A 28 8.51 -16.69 17.85
CA ASP A 28 8.03 -17.63 16.82
C ASP A 28 6.77 -17.12 16.09
N SER A 29 6.76 -15.81 15.81
CA SER A 29 5.60 -15.13 15.23
C SER A 29 6.06 -14.09 14.22
N ARG A 30 5.42 -14.04 13.05
CA ARG A 30 5.73 -13.03 12.04
C ARG A 30 5.11 -11.68 12.42
N VAL A 31 5.94 -10.66 12.60
CA VAL A 31 5.49 -9.27 12.73
C VAL A 31 5.33 -8.66 11.34
N LEU A 32 4.11 -8.20 11.03
CA LEU A 32 3.80 -7.51 9.78
C LEU A 32 4.09 -6.01 9.90
N VAL A 33 4.62 -5.41 8.85
CA VAL A 33 4.98 -4.00 8.80
C VAL A 33 4.10 -3.27 7.78
N HIS A 34 3.33 -2.31 8.26
CA HIS A 34 2.55 -1.38 7.44
C HIS A 34 3.19 0.01 7.46
N THR A 35 3.13 0.71 6.34
CA THR A 35 3.40 2.16 6.31
C THR A 35 2.34 2.95 5.57
N ASP A 36 2.01 4.11 6.13
CA ASP A 36 1.26 5.14 5.44
C ASP A 36 2.21 5.99 4.58
N ALA A 37 2.09 5.87 3.25
CA ALA A 37 2.91 6.59 2.29
C ALA A 37 2.14 7.75 1.61
N ALA A 38 1.02 8.21 2.19
CA ALA A 38 0.18 9.27 1.62
C ALA A 38 0.97 10.53 1.23
N GLN A 39 1.95 10.93 2.03
CA GLN A 39 2.77 12.11 1.76
C GLN A 39 4.07 11.82 1.01
N ALA A 40 4.43 10.55 0.86
CA ALA A 40 5.69 10.12 0.23
C ALA A 40 5.51 9.76 -1.25
N VAL A 41 4.42 9.07 -1.61
CA VAL A 41 4.14 8.66 -3.00
C VAL A 41 4.09 9.89 -3.91
N GLY A 42 4.79 9.81 -5.05
CA GLY A 42 4.92 10.89 -6.02
C GLY A 42 5.89 12.02 -5.62
N LYS A 43 6.55 11.92 -4.46
CA LYS A 43 7.55 12.90 -3.98
C LYS A 43 8.92 12.27 -3.73
N VAL A 44 8.94 11.03 -3.24
CA VAL A 44 10.15 10.22 -3.02
C VAL A 44 9.91 8.80 -3.54
N ASP A 45 10.98 8.05 -3.75
CA ASP A 45 10.89 6.65 -4.15
C ASP A 45 10.23 5.81 -3.04
N VAL A 46 9.19 5.08 -3.42
CA VAL A 46 8.46 4.17 -2.54
C VAL A 46 8.49 2.79 -3.17
N ASP A 47 9.42 1.96 -2.69
CA ASP A 47 9.56 0.56 -3.05
C ASP A 47 9.33 -0.31 -1.79
N PRO A 48 8.22 -1.07 -1.71
CA PRO A 48 7.92 -1.94 -0.59
C PRO A 48 9.00 -2.98 -0.27
N ASP A 49 9.79 -3.43 -1.26
CA ASP A 49 10.86 -4.39 -1.07
C ASP A 49 12.06 -3.73 -0.41
N VAL A 50 12.47 -2.55 -0.88
CA VAL A 50 13.53 -1.74 -0.27
C VAL A 50 13.13 -1.29 1.13
N LEU A 51 11.88 -0.84 1.30
CA LEU A 51 11.33 -0.39 2.58
C LEU A 51 11.01 -1.55 3.54
N LYS A 52 11.08 -2.80 3.07
CA LYS A 52 10.82 -4.02 3.85
C LYS A 52 9.41 -4.08 4.47
N THR A 53 8.42 -3.43 3.84
CA THR A 53 7.02 -3.41 4.30
C THR A 53 6.15 -4.51 3.69
N ASP A 54 5.18 -4.99 4.45
CA ASP A 54 4.14 -5.92 3.99
C ASP A 54 2.93 -5.19 3.38
N PHE A 55 2.63 -3.99 3.89
CA PHE A 55 1.53 -3.15 3.43
C PHE A 55 1.96 -1.69 3.22
N VAL A 56 1.45 -1.05 2.17
CA VAL A 56 1.64 0.38 1.91
C VAL A 56 0.31 1.05 1.58
N THR A 57 -0.04 2.10 2.30
CA THR A 57 -1.21 2.94 1.98
C THR A 57 -0.85 4.04 1.00
N VAL A 58 -1.66 4.20 -0.04
CA VAL A 58 -1.53 5.20 -1.10
C VAL A 58 -2.76 6.10 -1.14
N VAL A 59 -2.58 7.41 -1.30
CA VAL A 59 -3.68 8.40 -1.29
C VAL A 59 -3.59 9.32 -2.51
N GLY A 60 -4.50 9.14 -3.47
CA GLY A 60 -4.49 9.80 -4.78
C GLY A 60 -4.34 11.32 -4.73
N HIS A 61 -5.24 11.98 -4.01
CA HIS A 61 -5.28 13.45 -3.92
C HIS A 61 -4.09 14.10 -3.21
N LYS A 62 -3.12 13.32 -2.71
CA LYS A 62 -1.86 13.81 -2.14
C LYS A 62 -0.70 13.83 -3.15
N PHE A 63 -0.93 13.34 -4.37
CA PHE A 63 -0.02 13.38 -5.52
C PHE A 63 -0.77 13.74 -6.82
N TYR A 64 -1.71 14.70 -6.73
CA TYR A 64 -2.49 15.21 -7.87
C TYR A 64 -3.46 14.22 -8.52
N GLY A 65 -3.73 13.08 -7.88
CA GLY A 65 -4.74 12.13 -8.30
C GLY A 65 -6.15 12.42 -7.76
N PRO A 66 -7.14 11.60 -8.15
CA PRO A 66 -8.50 11.66 -7.60
C PRO A 66 -8.54 11.39 -6.09
N ARG A 67 -9.66 11.78 -5.43
CA ARG A 67 -9.91 11.55 -3.99
C ARG A 67 -10.28 10.09 -3.68
N ILE A 68 -9.39 9.18 -4.07
CA ILE A 68 -9.43 7.74 -3.82
C ILE A 68 -8.04 7.28 -3.32
N GLY A 69 -7.91 6.03 -2.92
CA GLY A 69 -6.64 5.50 -2.41
C GLY A 69 -6.59 3.98 -2.54
N ALA A 70 -5.37 3.44 -2.45
CA ALA A 70 -5.07 2.03 -2.65
C ALA A 70 -4.32 1.46 -1.42
N LEU A 71 -4.38 0.13 -1.28
CA LEU A 71 -3.56 -0.61 -0.32
C LEU A 71 -2.71 -1.60 -1.13
N VAL A 72 -1.41 -1.34 -1.17
CA VAL A 72 -0.46 -2.27 -1.79
C VAL A 72 -0.14 -3.36 -0.79
N ILE A 73 -0.22 -4.62 -1.23
CA ILE A 73 0.12 -5.79 -0.43
C ILE A 73 1.30 -6.48 -1.10
N ARG A 74 2.38 -6.69 -0.34
CA ARG A 74 3.61 -7.33 -0.85
C ARG A 74 3.33 -8.67 -1.55
N SER A 75 2.58 -9.55 -0.88
CA SER A 75 2.22 -10.85 -1.46
C SER A 75 1.04 -11.44 -0.70
N GLU A 76 -0.08 -11.63 -1.40
CA GLU A 76 -1.29 -12.25 -0.83
C GLU A 76 -1.08 -13.68 -0.36
N LYS A 77 -0.06 -14.38 -0.87
CA LYS A 77 0.31 -15.73 -0.44
C LYS A 77 0.92 -15.74 0.96
N THR A 78 1.63 -14.67 1.31
CA THR A 78 2.41 -14.60 2.55
C THR A 78 1.79 -13.66 3.58
N VAL A 79 0.96 -12.72 3.16
CA VAL A 79 0.37 -11.69 4.02
C VAL A 79 -1.15 -11.80 3.93
N PRO A 80 -1.82 -12.31 4.98
CA PRO A 80 -3.27 -12.43 4.97
C PRO A 80 -3.90 -11.04 5.11
N LEU A 81 -4.88 -10.75 4.25
CA LEU A 81 -5.80 -9.61 4.40
C LEU A 81 -7.24 -10.12 4.39
N GLN A 82 -7.97 -9.84 5.46
CA GLN A 82 -9.40 -10.10 5.55
C GLN A 82 -10.18 -8.87 5.07
N SER A 83 -11.21 -9.09 4.25
CA SER A 83 -12.06 -8.00 3.79
C SER A 83 -12.85 -7.39 4.95
N LEU A 84 -12.85 -6.06 5.01
CA LEU A 84 -13.74 -5.29 5.89
C LEU A 84 -15.18 -5.25 5.36
N PHE A 85 -15.35 -5.25 4.03
CA PHE A 85 -16.65 -5.18 3.37
C PHE A 85 -17.05 -6.56 2.83
N ARG A 86 -18.22 -7.06 3.24
CA ARG A 86 -18.78 -8.30 2.71
C ARG A 86 -19.67 -8.00 1.51
N GLY A 87 -19.60 -8.82 0.47
CA GLY A 87 -20.36 -8.63 -0.76
C GLY A 87 -19.81 -9.49 -1.89
N GLY A 88 -19.81 -8.97 -3.12
CA GLY A 88 -19.21 -9.65 -4.26
C GLY A 88 -17.69 -9.83 -4.14
N SER A 89 -17.11 -10.57 -5.10
CA SER A 89 -15.69 -10.94 -5.11
C SER A 89 -14.79 -9.95 -5.85
N GLN A 90 -15.17 -8.66 -5.91
CA GLN A 90 -14.32 -7.62 -6.52
C GLN A 90 -13.00 -7.46 -5.75
N GLU A 91 -11.95 -6.96 -6.41
CA GLU A 91 -10.60 -6.78 -5.83
C GLU A 91 -10.10 -8.05 -5.11
N HIS A 92 -10.17 -9.21 -5.79
CA HIS A 92 -9.83 -10.54 -5.23
C HIS A 92 -10.58 -10.90 -3.93
N GLY A 93 -11.78 -10.34 -3.74
CA GLY A 93 -12.57 -10.51 -2.52
C GLY A 93 -12.02 -9.74 -1.32
N LYS A 94 -11.09 -8.79 -1.52
CA LYS A 94 -10.50 -7.95 -0.46
C LYS A 94 -11.26 -6.66 -0.21
N ARG A 95 -11.99 -6.18 -1.21
CA ARG A 95 -12.81 -4.97 -1.11
C ARG A 95 -14.07 -5.13 -1.98
N ALA A 96 -15.14 -5.60 -1.35
CA ALA A 96 -16.44 -5.67 -2.01
C ALA A 96 -16.96 -4.27 -2.37
N GLY A 97 -17.59 -4.16 -3.53
CA GLY A 97 -18.16 -2.92 -4.03
C GLY A 97 -18.39 -2.99 -5.53
N PHE A 98 -19.42 -2.32 -6.01
CA PHE A 98 -19.68 -2.26 -7.44
C PHE A 98 -18.60 -1.42 -8.13
N VAL A 99 -17.86 -2.03 -9.07
CA VAL A 99 -16.92 -1.35 -9.96
C VAL A 99 -17.55 -1.24 -11.33
N PHE A 100 -17.80 -0.01 -11.78
CA PHE A 100 -18.13 0.25 -13.18
C PHE A 100 -16.82 0.21 -13.96
N SER A 101 -16.75 -0.64 -15.00
CA SER A 101 -15.56 -0.85 -15.86
C SER A 101 -14.99 0.42 -16.51
N ASN A 102 -15.71 1.56 -16.47
CA ASN A 102 -15.32 2.85 -17.08
C ASN A 102 -15.42 4.04 -16.10
N SER A 103 -15.49 3.77 -14.79
CA SER A 103 -15.46 4.85 -13.79
C SER A 103 -14.03 5.21 -13.38
N PRO A 104 -13.67 6.51 -13.27
CA PRO A 104 -12.35 6.96 -12.79
C PRO A 104 -11.97 6.45 -11.38
N SER A 105 -12.90 5.82 -10.66
CA SER A 105 -12.74 5.19 -9.36
C SER A 105 -11.98 3.86 -9.38
N LEU A 106 -11.49 3.41 -10.55
CA LEU A 106 -10.72 2.17 -10.74
C LEU A 106 -9.44 2.05 -9.88
N PHE A 107 -8.98 3.13 -9.24
CA PHE A 107 -7.71 3.15 -8.49
C PHE A 107 -7.84 2.87 -6.99
N ALA A 108 -9.00 2.43 -6.49
CA ALA A 108 -9.09 1.84 -5.15
C ALA A 108 -8.69 0.35 -5.16
N SER A 109 -7.60 0.02 -5.84
CA SER A 109 -7.18 -1.36 -6.04
C SER A 109 -6.27 -1.87 -4.93
N VAL A 110 -6.45 -3.14 -4.62
CA VAL A 110 -5.45 -3.91 -3.88
C VAL A 110 -4.46 -4.44 -4.90
N GLU A 111 -3.29 -3.81 -4.98
CA GLU A 111 -2.24 -4.22 -5.91
C GLU A 111 -1.29 -5.20 -5.23
N SER A 112 -1.10 -6.36 -5.87
CA SER A 112 -0.09 -7.33 -5.47
C SER A 112 1.07 -7.27 -6.47
N SER A 113 2.22 -6.77 -6.05
CA SER A 113 3.38 -6.61 -6.94
C SER A 113 4.55 -7.42 -6.40
N SER A 114 5.00 -8.43 -7.16
CA SER A 114 6.23 -9.20 -6.91
C SER A 114 7.50 -8.47 -7.36
N THR A 115 7.35 -7.27 -7.93
CA THR A 115 8.41 -6.39 -8.43
C THR A 115 7.87 -4.96 -8.32
N ALA A 116 8.06 -4.30 -7.18
CA ALA A 116 7.24 -3.17 -6.76
C ALA A 116 8.02 -1.84 -6.75
N ALA A 117 8.29 -1.27 -7.92
CA ALA A 117 8.17 0.18 -8.02
C ALA A 117 6.67 0.47 -8.07
N VAL A 118 6.14 1.34 -7.20
CA VAL A 118 4.76 1.85 -7.34
C VAL A 118 4.74 2.77 -8.57
N SER A 119 4.85 2.19 -9.77
CA SER A 119 4.76 2.89 -11.04
C SER A 119 3.29 3.05 -11.39
N LEU A 120 2.64 4.04 -10.78
CA LEU A 120 1.29 4.44 -11.14
C LEU A 120 1.34 5.14 -12.50
N GLN A 121 1.13 4.39 -13.59
CA GLN A 121 0.90 4.97 -14.91
C GLN A 121 -0.47 5.65 -14.93
N PHE A 122 -0.47 6.98 -14.94
CA PHE A 122 -1.65 7.77 -15.25
C PHE A 122 -2.00 7.55 -16.73
N MET A 123 -2.96 6.68 -17.04
CA MET A 123 -3.65 6.73 -18.33
C MET A 123 -4.66 7.89 -18.30
N GLY A 124 -4.13 9.10 -18.41
CA GLY A 124 -4.90 10.29 -18.71
C GLY A 124 -4.66 10.67 -20.17
N SER A 125 -5.54 10.27 -21.07
CA SER A 125 -5.78 11.05 -22.29
C SER A 125 -6.95 11.99 -21.98
N VAL A 126 -6.61 13.28 -21.86
CA VAL A 126 -7.54 14.38 -22.18
C VAL A 126 -8.12 14.21 -23.58
#